data_AF-A0A924SE04-F1
#
_entry.id   AF-A0A924SE04-F1
#
_cell.length_a   1.000
_cell.length_b   1.000
_cell.length_c   1.000
_cell.angle_alpha   90.00
_cell.angle_beta   90.00
_cell.angle_gamma   90.00
#
_symmetry.space_group_name_H-M   'P 1'
#
loop_
_entity.id
_entity.type
_entity.pdbx_description
1 polymer ?
#
loop_
_entity_poly.entity_id
_entity_poly.type
_entity_poly.pdbx_seq_one_letter_code
_entity_poly.pdbx_strand_id
1 'polypeptide(L)' 'MRVRTATSTDAHAIRRLIDRNVADGTLLPRTESFIAMHAPHFLVADDDG' A
#
# COMPACT_ATOMS: atom_id res chain seq x y z
N MET A 1 15.78 5.97 5.25
CA MET A 1 14.41 5.58 5.69
C MET A 1 13.59 6.78 6.18
N ARG A 2 12.56 7.15 5.42
CA ARG A 2 11.57 8.21 5.73
C ARG A 2 10.17 7.60 5.74
N VAL A 3 9.42 7.84 6.82
CA VAL A 3 8.02 7.42 6.92
C VAL A 3 7.11 8.59 6.56
N ARG A 4 6.13 8.37 5.68
CA ARG A 4 5.15 9.37 5.25
C ARG A 4 3.78 8.75 5.00
N THR A 5 2.74 9.58 4.99
CA THR A 5 1.43 9.21 4.46
C THR A 5 1.56 8.84 2.98
N ALA A 6 0.89 7.77 2.57
CA ALA A 6 0.91 7.33 1.19
C ALA A 6 0.08 8.25 0.29
N THR A 7 0.46 8.31 -0.98
CA THR A 7 -0.29 8.96 -2.05
C THR A 7 -0.80 7.90 -3.03
N SER A 8 -1.67 8.29 -3.96
CA SER A 8 -2.20 7.39 -4.98
C SER A 8 -1.12 6.73 -5.84
N THR A 9 0.06 7.35 -5.97
CA THR A 9 1.20 6.80 -6.71
C THR A 9 1.84 5.58 -6.04
N ASP A 10 1.64 5.40 -4.73
CA ASP A 10 2.21 4.28 -3.97
C ASP A 10 1.38 2.99 -4.11
N ALA A 11 0.18 3.07 -4.71
CA ALA A 11 -0.81 1.99 -4.71
C ALA A 11 -0.28 0.65 -5.24
N HIS A 12 0.50 0.68 -6.31
CA HIS A 12 1.12 -0.52 -6.88
C HIS A 12 2.16 -1.14 -5.92
N ALA A 13 2.97 -0.32 -5.25
CA ALA A 13 3.96 -0.81 -4.28
C ALA A 13 3.27 -1.41 -3.04
N ILE A 14 2.25 -0.72 -2.51
CA ILE A 14 1.43 -1.19 -1.39
C ILE A 14 0.78 -2.52 -1.72
N ARG A 15 0.16 -2.66 -2.90
CA ARG A 15 -0.45 -3.93 -3.35
C ARG A 15 0.56 -5.07 -3.29
N ARG A 16 1.75 -4.89 -3.86
CA ARG A 16 2.79 -5.94 -3.84
C ARG A 16 3.22 -6.32 -2.42
N LEU A 17 3.25 -5.37 -1.49
CA LEU A 17 3.56 -5.66 -0.09
C LEU A 17 2.43 -6.42 0.60
N ILE A 18 1.17 -6.06 0.32
CA ILE A 18 0.01 -6.80 0.82
C ILE A 18 0.02 -8.23 0.28
N ASP A 19 0.19 -8.42 -1.03
CA ASP A 19 0.19 -9.74 -1.67
C ASP A 19 1.31 -10.66 -1.13
N ARG A 20 2.44 -10.08 -0.70
CA ARG A 20 3.57 -10.84 -0.12
C ARG A 20 3.38 -11.19 1.35
N ASN A 21 2.71 -10.33 2.13
CA ASN A 21 2.74 -10.41 3.59
C ASN A 21 1.38 -10.74 4.22
N VAL A 22 0.29 -10.66 3.45
CA VAL A 22 -1.07 -10.83 3.96
C VAL A 22 -1.72 -12.02 3.26
N ALA A 23 -1.99 -13.08 4.03
CA ALA A 23 -2.72 -14.25 3.53
C ALA A 23 -4.14 -13.85 3.02
N ASP A 24 -4.62 -14.56 2.00
CA ASP A 24 -5.86 -14.23 1.27
C ASP A 24 -7.15 -14.17 2.11
N GLY A 25 -7.14 -14.70 3.33
CA GLY A 25 -8.28 -14.67 4.26
C GLY A 25 -8.66 -13.28 4.80
N THR A 26 -8.10 -12.19 4.27
CA THR A 26 -8.40 -10.81 4.70
C THR A 26 -9.38 -10.12 3.74
N LEU A 27 -10.42 -9.50 4.30
CA LEU A 27 -11.58 -8.93 3.61
C LEU A 27 -11.33 -7.62 2.82
N LEU A 28 -10.08 -7.19 2.66
CA LEU A 28 -9.77 -5.92 1.98
C LEU A 28 -9.70 -6.13 0.46
N PRO A 29 -10.45 -5.36 -0.36
CA PRO A 29 -10.25 -5.35 -1.80
C PRO A 29 -8.81 -4.91 -2.13
N ARG A 30 -8.02 -5.81 -2.72
CA ARG A 30 -6.57 -5.58 -3.02
C ARG A 30 -6.31 -4.98 -4.40
N THR A 31 -7.33 -4.41 -5.03
CA THR A 31 -7.14 -3.78 -6.33
C THR A 31 -6.35 -2.48 -6.18
N GLU A 32 -5.52 -2.16 -7.17
CA GLU A 32 -4.76 -0.89 -7.16
C GLU A 32 -5.68 0.32 -7.10
N SER A 33 -6.85 0.26 -7.74
CA SER A 33 -7.86 1.33 -7.70
C SER A 33 -8.41 1.56 -6.29
N PHE A 34 -8.68 0.50 -5.53
CA PHE A 34 -9.16 0.60 -4.15
C PHE A 34 -8.07 1.18 -3.25
N ILE A 35 -6.84 0.68 -3.39
CA ILE A 35 -5.68 1.14 -2.62
C ILE A 35 -5.38 2.61 -2.93
N ALA A 36 -5.40 3.02 -4.21
CA ALA A 36 -5.17 4.40 -4.62
C ALA A 36 -6.22 5.36 -4.05
N MET A 37 -7.50 4.94 -4.04
CA MET A 37 -8.60 5.72 -3.45
C MET A 37 -8.46 5.89 -1.94
N HIS A 38 -7.87 4.91 -1.26
CA HIS A 38 -7.66 4.91 0.19
C HIS A 38 -6.21 5.18 0.61
N ALA A 39 -5.36 5.67 -0.30
CA ALA A 39 -3.94 5.90 -0.04
C ALA A 39 -3.68 6.72 1.24
N PRO A 40 -4.47 7.77 1.58
CA PRO A 40 -4.26 8.52 2.82
C PRO A 40 -4.40 7.70 4.11
N HIS A 41 -4.97 6.49 4.06
CA HIS A 41 -5.09 5.57 5.20
C HIS A 41 -3.85 4.68 5.39
N PHE A 42 -2.88 4.71 4.47
CA PHE A 42 -1.65 3.93 4.56
C PHE A 42 -0.47 4.82 4.97
N LEU A 43 0.47 4.23 5.72
CA LEU A 43 1.81 4.76 5.93
C LEU A 43 2.79 3.96 5.09
N VAL A 44 3.70 4.65 4.42
CA VAL A 44 4.79 4.03 3.65
C VAL A 44 6.13 4.46 4.24
N ALA A 45 7.08 3.54 4.21
CA ALA A 45 8.48 3.82 4.52
C ALA A 45 9.28 3.74 3.22
N ASP A 46 9.81 4.88 2.78
CA ASP A 46 10.74 4.94 1.65
C ASP A 46 12.16 4.87 2.21
N ASP A 47 12.97 3.95 1.68
CA ASP A 47 14.41 4.01 1.84
C ASP A 47 14.95 4.63 0.54
N ASP A 48 15.26 5.93 0.60
CA ASP A 48 16.01 6.60 -0.46
C ASP A 48 17.35 5.87 -0.57
N GLY A 49 17.47 4.98 -1.55
CA GLY A 49 18.72 4.31 -1.89
C GLY A 49 19.77 5.27 -2.42
#